data_AF-A0A0R2WJI8-F1
#
_entry.id   AF-A0A0R2WJI8-F1
#
_cell.length_a   1.000
_cell.length_b   1.000
_cell.length_c   1.000
_cell.angle_alpha   90.00
_cell.angle_beta   90.00
_cell.angle_gamma   90.00
#
_symmetry.space_group_name_H-M   'P 1'
#
loop_
_entity.id
_entity.type
_entity.pdbx_description
1 polymer ?
#
loop_
_entity_poly.entity_id
_entity_poly.type
_entity_poly.pdbx_seq_one_letter_code
_entity_poly.pdbx_strand_id
1 'polypeptide(L)'
;MKLKFVFWAFAAIQFLTLLAMMFSPREIAESFGIEYSESMSVIFQFAMLTQLMLIIITSQIPNWLGKRLGKAALTYAAIALLPVCQNVYHIASDILPLTGAFYIENSLWIIFSVAFYLFGKRESEDVKEDI
;
A
#
# COMPACT_ATOMS: atom_id res chain seq x y z
N MET A 1 -5.06 -4.39 -18.43
CA MET A 1 -4.04 -3.56 -17.74
C MET A 1 -2.76 -4.39 -17.67
N LYS A 2 -1.58 -3.80 -17.86
CA LYS A 2 -0.29 -4.53 -17.72
C LYS A 2 0.15 -4.50 -16.26
N LEU A 3 0.83 -5.54 -15.77
CA LEU A 3 1.32 -5.59 -14.38
C LEU A 3 2.18 -4.38 -14.02
N LYS A 4 2.99 -3.90 -14.97
CA LYS A 4 3.78 -2.66 -14.85
C LYS A 4 2.95 -1.43 -14.43
N PHE A 5 1.73 -1.30 -14.97
CA PHE A 5 0.84 -0.20 -14.60
C PHE A 5 0.32 -0.36 -13.17
N VAL A 6 0.06 -1.59 -12.71
CA VAL A 6 -0.37 -1.84 -11.31
C VAL A 6 0.68 -1.34 -10.33
N PHE A 7 1.97 -1.63 -10.58
CA PHE A 7 3.08 -1.11 -9.77
C PHE A 7 3.12 0.42 -9.71
N TRP A 8 2.96 1.08 -10.85
CA TRP A 8 2.98 2.54 -10.90
C TRP A 8 1.74 3.17 -10.25
N ALA A 9 0.56 2.59 -10.45
CA ALA A 9 -0.65 3.03 -9.77
C ALA A 9 -0.53 2.86 -8.25
N PHE A 10 0.06 1.74 -7.80
CA PHE A 10 0.31 1.49 -6.37
C PHE A 10 1.29 2.51 -5.79
N ALA A 11 2.41 2.77 -6.47
CA ALA A 11 3.35 3.81 -6.06
C ALA A 11 2.71 5.21 -6.05
N ALA A 12 1.84 5.52 -7.00
CA ALA A 12 1.13 6.80 -7.05
C ALA A 12 0.15 6.96 -5.89
N ILE A 13 -0.62 5.91 -5.56
CA ILE A 13 -1.51 5.93 -4.39
C ILE A 13 -0.73 6.06 -3.09
N GLN A 14 0.37 5.31 -2.94
CA GLN A 14 1.30 5.46 -1.82
C GLN A 14 1.86 6.88 -1.72
N PHE A 15 2.16 7.51 -2.85
CA PHE A 15 2.62 8.90 -2.88
C PHE A 15 1.51 9.86 -2.44
N LEU A 16 0.26 9.63 -2.85
CA LEU A 16 -0.87 10.43 -2.38
C LEU A 16 -1.11 10.28 -0.87
N THR A 17 -0.97 9.08 -0.31
CA THR A 17 -1.08 8.88 1.15
C THR A 17 0.06 9.56 1.89
N LEU A 18 1.29 9.56 1.34
CA LEU A 18 2.41 10.34 1.86
C LEU A 18 2.10 11.84 1.87
N LEU A 19 1.57 12.39 0.77
CA LEU A 19 1.20 13.80 0.72
C LEU A 19 0.10 14.14 1.73
N ALA A 20 -0.90 13.28 1.90
CA ALA A 20 -1.93 13.46 2.90
C ALA A 20 -1.34 13.48 4.32
N MET A 21 -0.40 12.58 4.65
CA MET A 21 0.31 12.61 5.94
C MET A 21 1.17 13.86 6.12
N MET A 22 1.75 14.39 5.05
CA MET A 22 2.60 15.57 5.11
C MET A 22 1.81 16.86 5.34
N PHE A 23 0.64 16.99 4.71
CA PHE A 23 -0.15 18.22 4.75
C PHE A 23 -1.29 18.19 5.76
N SER A 24 -1.74 17.00 6.18
CA SER A 24 -2.89 16.83 7.07
C SER A 24 -2.69 15.67 8.06
N PRO A 25 -1.57 15.62 8.82
CA PRO A 25 -1.27 14.52 9.72
C PRO A 25 -2.29 14.40 10.87
N ARG A 26 -2.82 15.54 11.35
CA ARG A 26 -3.82 15.57 12.42
C ARG A 26 -5.12 14.94 11.97
N GLU A 27 -5.60 15.36 10.81
CA GLU A 27 -6.86 14.90 10.23
C GLU A 27 -6.80 13.40 9.93
N ILE A 28 -5.64 12.89 9.48
CA ILE A 28 -5.44 11.45 9.33
C ILE A 28 -5.55 10.74 10.67
N ALA A 29 -4.82 11.17 11.70
CA ALA A 29 -4.89 10.53 13.01
C ALA A 29 -6.32 10.52 13.57
N GLU A 30 -6.99 11.67 13.53
CA GLU A 30 -8.35 11.83 14.03
C GLU A 30 -9.38 11.02 13.22
N SER A 31 -9.13 10.79 11.92
CA SER A 31 -10.00 9.93 11.10
C SER A 31 -10.01 8.45 11.55
N PHE A 32 -8.96 8.03 12.26
CA PHE A 32 -8.86 6.72 12.91
C PHE A 32 -9.24 6.77 14.40
N GLY A 33 -9.72 7.91 14.90
CA GLY A 33 -10.05 8.12 16.31
C GLY A 33 -8.83 8.28 17.23
N ILE A 34 -7.66 8.61 16.66
CA ILE A 34 -6.43 8.81 17.41
C ILE A 34 -6.25 10.31 17.69
N GLU A 35 -6.06 10.66 18.95
CA GLU A 35 -5.73 12.04 19.33
C GLU A 35 -4.33 12.42 18.83
N TYR A 36 -4.23 13.55 18.14
CA TYR A 36 -2.97 14.01 17.57
C TYR A 36 -2.14 14.79 18.61
N SER A 37 -1.05 14.17 19.08
CA SER A 37 -0.10 14.78 20.02
C SER A 37 1.22 15.16 19.37
N GLU A 38 2.05 15.95 20.07
CA GLU A 38 3.40 16.28 19.62
C GLU A 38 4.27 15.03 19.42
N SER A 39 4.18 14.05 20.32
CA SER A 39 4.91 12.77 20.18
C SER A 39 4.45 11.99 18.95
N MET A 40 3.15 12.04 18.62
CA MET A 40 2.61 11.42 17.41
C MET A 40 3.18 12.07 16.15
N SER A 41 3.43 13.38 16.17
CA SER A 41 4.02 14.08 15.01
C SER A 41 5.39 13.53 14.63
N VAL A 42 6.21 13.15 15.61
CA VAL A 42 7.52 12.54 15.38
C VAL A 42 7.37 11.14 14.77
N ILE A 43 6.42 10.35 15.26
CA ILE A 43 6.10 9.02 14.71
C ILE A 43 5.64 9.15 13.24
N PHE A 44 4.78 10.12 12.94
CA PHE A 44 4.34 10.41 11.57
C PHE A 44 5.51 10.77 10.65
N GLN A 45 6.48 11.56 11.13
CA GLN A 45 7.69 11.87 10.34
C GLN A 45 8.51 10.62 10.00
N PHE A 46 8.69 9.70 10.96
CA PHE A 46 9.34 8.42 10.70
C PHE A 46 8.55 7.53 9.73
N ALA A 47 7.22 7.48 9.88
CA ALA A 47 6.34 6.74 8.98
C ALA A 47 6.40 7.29 7.56
N MET A 48 6.41 8.63 7.39
CA MET A 48 6.55 9.30 6.10
C MET A 48 7.86 8.96 5.42
N LEU A 49 8.98 8.93 6.15
CA LEU A 49 10.28 8.54 5.59
C LEU A 49 10.26 7.07 5.10
N THR A 50 9.71 6.18 5.93
CA THR A 50 9.56 4.76 5.58
C THR A 50 8.67 4.58 4.34
N GLN A 51 7.56 5.32 4.28
CA GLN A 51 6.65 5.36 3.13
C GLN A 51 7.35 5.85 1.87
N LEU A 52 8.16 6.91 1.97
CA LEU A 52 8.95 7.43 0.85
C LEU A 52 9.93 6.38 0.31
N MET A 53 10.62 5.66 1.19
CA MET A 53 11.50 4.56 0.78
C MET A 53 10.73 3.47 0.02
N LEU A 54 9.55 3.08 0.50
CA LEU A 54 8.69 2.10 -0.19
C LEU A 54 8.20 2.58 -1.55
N ILE A 55 7.82 3.86 -1.67
CA ILE A 55 7.42 4.47 -2.94
C ILE A 55 8.57 4.39 -3.95
N ILE A 56 9.78 4.78 -3.54
CA ILE A 56 10.96 4.74 -4.39
C ILE A 56 11.19 3.30 -4.87
N ILE A 57 11.28 2.33 -3.96
CA ILE A 57 11.50 0.92 -4.32
C ILE A 57 10.41 0.43 -5.27
N THR A 58 9.14 0.64 -4.93
CA THR A 58 7.98 0.20 -5.72
C THR A 58 7.99 0.80 -7.13
N SER A 59 8.36 2.07 -7.27
CA SER A 59 8.45 2.72 -8.57
C SER A 59 9.56 2.13 -9.46
N GLN A 60 10.61 1.57 -8.86
CA GLN A 60 11.77 1.04 -9.57
C GLN A 60 11.67 -0.46 -9.87
N ILE A 61 10.89 -1.25 -9.11
CA ILE A 61 10.69 -2.69 -9.34
C ILE A 61 10.40 -3.03 -10.83
N PRO A 62 9.51 -2.31 -11.54
CA PRO A 62 9.25 -2.59 -12.96
C PRO A 62 10.48 -2.43 -13.86
N ASN A 63 11.37 -1.48 -13.55
CA ASN A 63 12.59 -1.25 -14.31
C ASN A 63 13.67 -2.29 -13.97
N TRP A 64 13.76 -2.71 -12.71
CA TRP A 64 14.73 -3.72 -12.27
C TRP A 64 14.41 -5.12 -12.79
N LEU A 65 13.13 -5.52 -12.80
CA LEU A 65 12.74 -6.87 -13.16
C LEU A 65 12.42 -7.04 -14.65
N GLY A 66 12.05 -5.97 -15.36
CA GLY A 66 11.73 -6.01 -16.78
C GLY A 66 10.74 -7.14 -17.11
N LYS A 67 11.16 -8.10 -17.98
CA LYS A 67 10.34 -9.25 -18.37
C LYS A 67 10.01 -10.23 -17.23
N ARG A 68 10.73 -10.18 -16.11
CA ARG A 68 10.52 -11.05 -14.95
C ARG A 68 9.66 -10.40 -13.86
N LEU A 69 8.95 -9.31 -14.19
CA LEU A 69 8.15 -8.54 -13.23
C LEU A 69 7.10 -9.38 -12.50
N GLY A 70 6.53 -10.40 -13.15
CA GLY A 70 5.59 -11.34 -12.54
C GLY A 70 6.09 -11.99 -11.25
N LYS A 71 7.42 -12.17 -11.09
CA LYS A 71 8.02 -12.75 -9.88
C LYS A 71 7.78 -11.92 -8.61
N ALA A 72 7.61 -10.61 -8.73
CA ALA A 72 7.36 -9.74 -7.60
C ALA A 72 5.87 -9.59 -7.28
N ALA A 73 4.97 -10.03 -8.17
CA ALA A 73 3.55 -9.73 -8.06
C ALA A 73 2.91 -10.33 -6.79
N LEU A 74 3.20 -11.59 -6.48
CA LEU A 74 2.67 -12.22 -5.26
C LEU A 74 3.19 -11.54 -3.99
N THR A 75 4.48 -11.17 -3.97
CA THR A 75 5.07 -10.41 -2.86
C THR A 75 4.36 -9.07 -2.68
N TYR A 76 4.07 -8.36 -3.77
CA TYR A 76 3.34 -7.09 -3.71
C TYR A 76 1.86 -7.25 -3.35
N ALA A 77 1.23 -8.35 -3.74
CA ALA A 77 -0.11 -8.69 -3.26
C ALA A 77 -0.14 -8.88 -1.74
N ALA A 78 0.89 -9.54 -1.18
CA ALA A 78 1.04 -9.71 0.26
C ALA A 78 1.38 -8.40 0.98
N ILE A 79 2.30 -7.60 0.43
CA ILE A 79 2.65 -6.26 0.97
C ILE A 79 1.40 -5.39 1.05
N ALA A 80 0.57 -5.37 0.00
CA ALA A 80 -0.67 -4.61 -0.01
C ALA A 80 -1.68 -5.08 1.04
N LEU A 81 -1.61 -6.33 1.52
CA LEU A 81 -2.50 -6.83 2.58
C LEU A 81 -2.02 -6.52 4.00
N LEU A 82 -0.74 -6.17 4.20
CA LEU A 82 -0.21 -5.90 5.54
C LEU A 82 -1.00 -4.84 6.31
N PRO A 83 -1.37 -3.67 5.72
CA PRO A 83 -2.17 -2.68 6.42
C PRO A 83 -3.56 -3.20 6.80
N VAL A 84 -4.16 -4.04 5.95
CA VAL A 84 -5.47 -4.65 6.21
C VAL A 84 -5.40 -5.57 7.43
N CYS A 85 -4.38 -6.44 7.50
CA CYS A 85 -4.16 -7.31 8.64
C CYS A 85 -3.98 -6.51 9.93
N GLN A 86 -3.19 -5.44 9.89
CA GLN A 86 -2.95 -4.58 11.05
C GLN A 86 -4.22 -3.86 11.51
N ASN A 87 -4.96 -3.26 10.57
CA ASN A 87 -6.19 -2.55 10.88
C ASN A 87 -7.25 -3.50 11.46
N VAL A 88 -7.41 -4.69 10.89
CA VAL A 88 -8.32 -5.71 11.43
C VAL A 88 -7.90 -6.14 12.84
N TYR A 89 -6.61 -6.33 13.09
CA TYR A 89 -6.11 -6.62 14.43
C TYR A 89 -6.44 -5.51 15.43
N HIS A 90 -6.24 -4.24 15.06
CA HIS A 90 -6.55 -3.11 15.94
C HIS A 90 -8.05 -3.02 16.29
N ILE A 91 -8.94 -3.25 15.32
CA ILE A 91 -10.39 -3.26 15.58
C ILE A 91 -10.77 -4.46 16.44
N ALA A 92 -10.30 -5.67 16.08
CA ALA A 92 -10.66 -6.90 16.80
C ALA A 92 -10.14 -6.93 18.25
N SER A 93 -9.13 -6.11 18.56
CA SER A 93 -8.53 -6.00 19.89
C SER A 93 -9.00 -4.75 20.66
N ASP A 94 -10.03 -4.05 20.16
CA ASP A 94 -10.55 -2.80 20.73
C ASP A 94 -9.47 -1.69 20.93
N ILE A 95 -8.43 -1.69 20.09
CA ILE A 95 -7.35 -0.68 20.12
C ILE A 95 -7.79 0.59 19.38
N LEU A 96 -8.47 0.44 18.25
CA LEU A 96 -9.00 1.55 17.45
C LEU A 96 -10.51 1.39 17.25
N PRO A 97 -11.27 2.49 17.18
CA PRO A 97 -12.67 2.45 16.81
C PRO A 97 -12.84 2.11 15.33
N LEU A 98 -13.97 1.49 14.99
CA LEU A 98 -14.36 1.22 13.61
C LEU A 98 -14.89 2.50 12.96
N THR A 99 -14.10 3.15 12.10
CA THR A 99 -14.44 4.43 11.45
C THR A 99 -14.63 4.30 9.93
N GLY A 100 -15.07 5.39 9.28
CA GLY A 100 -15.10 5.46 7.81
C GLY A 100 -13.72 5.30 7.17
N ALA A 101 -12.67 5.82 7.81
CA ALA A 101 -11.30 5.71 7.33
C ALA A 101 -10.84 4.24 7.23
N PHE A 102 -11.21 3.41 8.21
CA PHE A 102 -10.96 1.97 8.19
C PHE A 102 -11.49 1.32 6.90
N TYR A 103 -12.74 1.58 6.53
CA TYR A 103 -13.35 0.96 5.35
C TYR A 103 -12.72 1.45 4.05
N ILE A 104 -12.47 2.75 3.94
CA ILE A 104 -11.89 3.36 2.74
C ILE A 104 -10.47 2.84 2.52
N GLU A 105 -9.64 2.90 3.56
CA GLU A 105 -8.25 2.48 3.48
C GLU A 105 -8.14 0.98 3.17
N ASN A 106 -8.85 0.12 3.90
CA ASN A 106 -8.78 -1.32 3.68
C ASN A 106 -9.30 -1.72 2.29
N SER A 107 -10.36 -1.08 1.80
CA SER A 107 -10.87 -1.34 0.45
C SER A 107 -9.82 -1.02 -0.61
N LEU A 108 -9.13 0.12 -0.48
CA LEU A 108 -8.05 0.52 -1.38
C LEU A 108 -6.92 -0.52 -1.42
N TRP A 109 -6.47 -0.96 -0.24
CA TRP A 109 -5.41 -1.95 -0.11
C TRP A 109 -5.78 -3.33 -0.65
N ILE A 110 -7.02 -3.78 -0.40
CA ILE A 110 -7.56 -5.03 -0.97
C ILE A 110 -7.61 -4.96 -2.49
N ILE A 111 -8.07 -3.84 -3.07
CA ILE A 111 -8.11 -3.64 -4.53
C ILE A 111 -6.71 -3.83 -5.14
N PHE A 112 -5.68 -3.23 -4.55
CA PHE A 112 -4.31 -3.40 -5.04
C PHE A 112 -3.79 -4.83 -4.85
N SER A 113 -4.08 -5.48 -3.73
CA SER A 113 -3.68 -6.87 -3.51
C SER A 113 -4.26 -7.79 -4.59
N VAL A 114 -5.58 -7.68 -4.84
CA VAL A 114 -6.27 -8.44 -5.88
C VAL A 114 -5.71 -8.10 -7.26
N ALA A 115 -5.45 -6.83 -7.56
CA ALA A 115 -4.84 -6.42 -8.82
C ALA A 115 -3.45 -7.06 -9.02
N PHE A 116 -2.57 -7.00 -8.01
CA PHE A 116 -1.25 -7.64 -8.10
C PHE A 116 -1.37 -9.15 -8.31
N TYR A 117 -2.28 -9.82 -7.62
CA TYR A 117 -2.51 -11.26 -7.81
C TYR A 117 -2.98 -11.59 -9.23
N LEU A 118 -4.04 -10.93 -9.71
CA LEU A 118 -4.64 -11.22 -11.01
C LEU A 118 -3.71 -10.88 -12.19
N PHE A 119 -3.11 -9.68 -12.16
CA PHE A 119 -2.20 -9.26 -13.23
C PHE A 119 -0.84 -9.97 -13.14
N GLY A 120 -0.41 -10.36 -11.94
CA GLY A 120 0.78 -11.20 -11.73
C GLY A 120 0.64 -12.59 -12.31
N LYS A 121 -0.51 -13.23 -12.07
CA LYS A 121 -0.83 -14.55 -12.63
C LYS A 121 -0.81 -14.50 -14.16
N ARG A 122 -1.52 -13.53 -14.76
CA ARG A 122 -1.57 -13.35 -16.21
C ARG A 122 -0.19 -13.15 -16.84
N GLU A 123 0.62 -12.24 -16.29
CA GLU A 123 1.98 -12.00 -16.81
C GLU A 123 2.85 -13.26 -16.79
N SER A 124 2.65 -14.13 -15.79
CA SER A 124 3.39 -15.39 -15.66
C SER A 124 2.93 -16.47 -16.65
N GLU A 125 1.67 -16.39 -17.12
CA GLU A 125 1.11 -17.24 -18.17
C GLU A 125 1.63 -16.79 -19.54
N ASP A 126 1.56 -15.48 -19.84
CA ASP A 126 2.06 -14.89 -21.09
C ASP A 126 3.55 -15.23 -21.34
N VAL A 127 4.40 -15.19 -20.31
CA VAL A 127 5.84 -15.53 -20.42
C VAL A 127 6.08 -17.02 -20.74
N LYS A 128 5.16 -17.92 -20.39
CA LYS A 128 5.28 -19.34 -20.71
C LYS A 128 4.91 -19.65 -22.16
N GLU A 129 4.02 -18.84 -22.76
CA GLU A 129 3.60 -19.00 -24.16
C GLU A 129 4.66 -18.51 -25.16
N ASP A 130 5.57 -17.64 -24.72
CA ASP A 130 6.68 -17.07 -25.51
C ASP A 130 7.96 -17.95 -25.56
N ILE A 131 7.97 -19.14 -24.92
CA ILE A 131 9.12 -20.08 -24.85
C ILE A 131 8.79 -21.35 -25.63
#